data_AF-A0A6B3HYJ3-F1
#
_entry.id   AF-A0A6B3HYJ3-F1
#
_cell.length_a   1.000
_cell.length_b   1.000
_cell.length_c   1.000
_cell.angle_alpha   90.00
_cell.angle_beta   90.00
_cell.angle_gamma   90.00
#
_symmetry.space_group_name_H-M   'P 1'
#
loop_
_entity.id
_entity.type
_entity.pdbx_description
1 polymer ?
#
loop_
_entity_poly.entity_id
_entity_poly.type
_entity_poly.pdbx_seq_one_letter_code
_entity_poly.pdbx_strand_id
1 'polypeptide(L)'
;GFRMNLFNIGVDGQYRLAAMMAALVGASVTLPGPLHIALIVVVAMLVGAFWAGIAGFLKTTRGVSEVVSTIMLNSIATALVAWLILPKNFGEQPAGSNNLTTGEIAESGWFPGLPMGDGAGEIYGFTFVAAGCGLLYWFVLNR
;
A
#
# COMPACT_ATOMS: atom_id res chain seq x y z
N GLY A 1 17.91 -0.35 3.47
CA GLY A 1 18.04 0.74 4.46
C GLY A 1 19.38 0.68 5.16
N PHE A 2 19.57 -0.26 6.08
CA PHE A 2 20.72 -0.29 6.99
C PHE A 2 22.10 -0.43 6.34
N ARG A 3 22.24 -1.14 5.20
CA ARG A 3 23.54 -1.21 4.47
C ARG A 3 23.87 0.04 3.64
N MET A 4 22.91 0.94 3.43
CA MET A 4 23.07 2.13 2.58
C MET A 4 23.22 3.42 3.40
N ASN A 5 23.25 3.35 4.74
CA ASN A 5 23.16 4.51 5.65
C ASN A 5 21.98 5.45 5.32
N LEU A 6 20.89 4.86 4.83
CA LEU A 6 19.65 5.53 4.48
C LEU A 6 18.64 5.38 5.62
N PHE A 7 18.16 6.50 6.16
CA PHE A 7 17.18 6.52 7.26
C PHE A 7 15.85 7.04 6.74
N ASN A 8 14.96 6.11 6.39
CA ASN A 8 13.64 6.40 5.82
C ASN A 8 12.56 6.26 6.89
N ILE A 9 11.91 7.37 7.26
CA ILE A 9 10.77 7.42 8.20
C ILE A 9 9.44 7.64 7.41
N GLY A 10 9.50 7.66 6.09
CA GLY A 10 8.38 7.93 5.17
C GLY A 10 7.54 6.72 4.81
N VAL A 11 7.73 5.60 5.51
CA VAL A 11 7.06 4.33 5.18
C VAL A 11 5.54 4.47 5.34
N ASP A 12 5.09 5.26 6.31
CA ASP A 12 3.65 5.51 6.54
C ASP A 12 2.97 6.16 5.32
N GLY A 13 3.59 7.19 4.74
CA GLY A 13 3.05 7.86 3.55
C GLY A 13 3.07 6.98 2.31
N GLN A 14 4.16 6.21 2.12
CA GLN A 14 4.25 5.21 1.04
C GLN A 14 3.13 4.17 1.16
N TYR A 15 2.91 3.65 2.38
CA TYR A 15 1.88 2.67 2.68
C TYR A 15 0.48 3.21 2.42
N ARG A 16 0.15 4.41 2.95
CA ARG A 16 -1.18 5.02 2.78
C ARG A 16 -1.54 5.23 1.31
N LEU A 17 -0.61 5.78 0.52
CA LEU A 17 -0.86 6.02 -0.90
C LEU A 17 -0.93 4.72 -1.69
N ALA A 18 -0.04 3.76 -1.42
CA ALA A 18 -0.08 2.45 -2.08
C ALA A 18 -1.40 1.72 -1.78
N ALA A 19 -1.85 1.73 -0.53
CA ALA A 19 -3.12 1.13 -0.12
C ALA A 19 -4.32 1.81 -0.80
N MET A 20 -4.36 3.15 -0.80
CA MET A 20 -5.44 3.91 -1.42
C MET A 20 -5.55 3.62 -2.93
N MET A 21 -4.42 3.66 -3.65
CA MET A 21 -4.41 3.43 -5.10
C MET A 21 -4.68 1.97 -5.46
N ALA A 22 -4.16 1.01 -4.67
CA ALA A 22 -4.44 -0.40 -4.87
C ALA A 22 -5.91 -0.74 -4.61
N ALA A 23 -6.52 -0.15 -3.58
CA ALA A 23 -7.94 -0.30 -3.30
C ALA A 23 -8.82 0.31 -4.39
N LEU A 24 -8.48 1.51 -4.88
CA LEU A 24 -9.18 2.16 -5.99
C LEU A 24 -9.13 1.33 -7.27
N VAL A 25 -7.95 0.79 -7.63
CA VAL A 25 -7.81 -0.08 -8.81
C VAL A 25 -8.53 -1.41 -8.61
N GLY A 26 -8.46 -2.01 -7.42
CA GLY A 26 -9.16 -3.26 -7.12
C GLY A 26 -10.69 -3.13 -7.07
N ALA A 27 -11.21 -1.95 -6.72
CA ALA A 27 -12.64 -1.67 -6.77
C ALA A 27 -13.13 -1.35 -8.19
N SER A 28 -12.30 -0.70 -9.01
CA SER A 28 -12.70 -0.26 -10.35
C SER A 28 -12.58 -1.33 -11.44
N VAL A 29 -11.77 -2.37 -11.25
CA VAL A 29 -11.54 -3.42 -12.25
C VAL A 29 -11.95 -4.78 -11.70
N THR A 30 -12.55 -5.62 -12.53
CA THR A 30 -12.84 -7.01 -12.18
C THR A 30 -12.09 -7.93 -13.12
N LEU A 31 -11.24 -8.79 -12.57
CA LEU A 31 -10.48 -9.82 -13.31
C LEU A 31 -10.69 -11.19 -12.66
N PRO A 32 -10.33 -12.29 -13.37
CA PRO A 32 -10.23 -13.61 -12.75
C PRO A 32 -9.27 -13.58 -11.55
N GLY A 33 -9.61 -14.33 -10.48
CA GLY A 33 -9.02 -14.16 -9.15
C GLY A 33 -7.49 -13.97 -9.09
N PRO A 34 -6.68 -14.89 -9.65
CA PRO A 34 -5.22 -14.75 -9.62
C PRO A 34 -4.69 -13.48 -10.31
N LEU A 35 -5.31 -13.07 -11.43
CA LEU A 35 -4.92 -11.87 -12.16
C LEU A 35 -5.35 -10.60 -11.43
N HIS A 36 -6.51 -10.64 -10.76
CA HIS A 36 -6.99 -9.50 -9.98
C HIS A 36 -6.06 -9.22 -8.80
N ILE A 37 -5.73 -10.25 -8.03
CA ILE A 37 -4.79 -10.15 -6.90
C ILE A 37 -3.41 -9.65 -7.40
N ALA A 38 -2.90 -10.23 -8.49
CA ALA A 38 -1.61 -9.82 -9.06
C ALA A 38 -1.61 -8.34 -9.47
N LEU A 39 -2.69 -7.87 -10.10
CA LEU A 39 -2.84 -6.46 -10.48
C LEU A 39 -2.80 -5.54 -9.25
N ILE A 40 -3.57 -5.85 -8.21
CA ILE A 40 -3.63 -5.06 -6.96
C ILE A 40 -2.23 -4.97 -6.33
N VAL A 41 -1.51 -6.09 -6.25
CA VAL A 41 -0.15 -6.15 -5.69
C VAL A 41 0.84 -5.36 -6.53
N VAL A 42 0.79 -5.47 -7.86
CA VAL A 42 1.66 -4.71 -8.77
C VAL A 42 1.40 -3.21 -8.63
N VAL A 43 0.14 -2.78 -8.58
CA VAL A 43 -0.20 -1.36 -8.36
C VAL A 43 0.35 -0.87 -7.03
N ALA A 44 0.15 -1.62 -5.94
CA ALA A 44 0.70 -1.27 -4.63
C ALA A 44 2.23 -1.10 -4.66
N MET A 45 2.94 -2.05 -5.31
CA MET A 45 4.40 -1.98 -5.45
C MET A 45 4.85 -0.78 -6.28
N LEU A 46 4.20 -0.52 -7.42
CA LEU A 46 4.57 0.60 -8.30
C LEU A 46 4.32 1.95 -7.63
N VAL A 47 3.19 2.12 -6.94
CA VAL A 47 2.86 3.37 -6.24
C VAL A 47 3.80 3.59 -5.05
N GLY A 48 4.07 2.55 -4.26
CA GLY A 48 5.03 2.61 -3.15
C GLY A 48 6.45 2.95 -3.63
N ALA A 49 6.91 2.28 -4.70
CA ALA A 49 8.21 2.54 -5.32
C ALA A 49 8.31 3.95 -5.91
N PHE A 50 7.26 4.43 -6.57
CA PHE A 50 7.19 5.80 -7.08
C PHE A 50 7.30 6.81 -5.92
N TRP A 51 6.54 6.62 -4.85
CA TRP A 51 6.55 7.54 -3.71
C TRP A 51 7.88 7.56 -2.96
N ALA A 52 8.48 6.38 -2.73
CA ALA A 52 9.83 6.27 -2.19
C ALA A 52 10.88 6.91 -3.12
N GLY A 53 10.69 6.77 -4.42
CA GLY A 53 11.54 7.36 -5.46
C GLY A 53 11.62 8.88 -5.41
N ILE A 54 10.55 9.57 -5.00
CA ILE A 54 10.55 11.03 -4.83
C ILE A 54 11.58 11.46 -3.78
N ALA A 55 11.60 10.79 -2.62
CA ALA A 55 12.59 11.08 -1.58
C ALA A 55 14.03 10.81 -2.06
N GLY A 56 14.22 9.69 -2.77
CA GLY A 56 15.52 9.35 -3.39
C GLY A 56 15.98 10.41 -4.38
N PHE A 57 15.09 10.88 -5.26
CA PHE A 57 15.37 11.91 -6.25
C PHE A 57 15.72 13.26 -5.60
N LEU A 58 14.99 13.67 -4.55
CA LEU A 58 15.28 14.90 -3.82
C LEU A 58 16.64 14.86 -3.13
N LYS A 59 17.02 13.70 -2.59
CA LYS A 59 18.35 13.49 -2.02
C LYS A 59 19.46 13.65 -3.07
N THR A 60 19.33 12.99 -4.22
CA THR A 60 20.39 12.99 -5.24
C THR A 60 20.52 14.32 -5.98
N THR A 61 19.42 15.04 -6.20
CA THR A 61 19.42 16.29 -6.99
C THR A 61 19.62 17.54 -6.15
N ARG A 62 19.05 17.58 -4.93
CA ARG A 62 19.02 18.79 -4.10
C ARG A 62 19.79 18.65 -2.79
N GLY A 63 20.41 17.50 -2.53
CA GLY A 63 21.15 17.26 -1.28
C GLY A 63 20.26 17.30 -0.03
N VAL A 64 18.94 17.17 -0.18
CA VAL A 64 18.01 17.22 0.95
C VAL A 64 18.21 15.99 1.83
N SER A 65 18.16 16.20 3.15
CA SER A 65 18.20 15.10 4.11
C SER A 65 17.02 14.15 3.87
N GLU A 66 17.32 12.88 3.70
CA GLU A 66 16.34 11.81 3.48
C GLU A 66 15.29 11.80 4.59
N VAL A 67 15.71 11.97 5.84
CA VAL A 67 14.83 11.98 7.01
C VAL A 67 13.79 13.09 6.89
N VAL A 68 14.23 14.31 6.55
CA VAL A 68 13.34 15.46 6.44
C VAL A 68 12.39 15.30 5.25
N SER A 69 12.92 14.89 4.10
CA SER A 69 12.09 14.70 2.89
C SER A 69 11.00 13.63 3.10
N THR A 70 11.33 12.54 3.78
CA THR A 70 10.40 11.43 4.00
C THR A 70 9.33 11.75 5.04
N ILE A 71 9.66 12.54 6.08
CA ILE A 71 8.67 13.08 7.03
C ILE A 71 7.71 14.04 6.32
N MET A 72 8.23 14.97 5.51
CA MET A 72 7.39 15.92 4.77
C MET A 72 6.48 15.21 3.77
N LEU A 73 6.99 14.17 3.10
CA LEU A 73 6.20 13.35 2.19
C LEU A 73 5.08 12.57 2.88
N ASN A 74 5.19 12.23 4.17
CA ASN A 74 4.08 11.63 4.91
C ASN A 74 2.90 12.60 5.05
N SER A 75 3.17 13.85 5.39
CA SER A 75 2.14 14.89 5.49
C SER A 75 1.48 15.13 4.14
N ILE A 76 2.27 15.20 3.06
CA ILE A 76 1.75 15.34 1.69
C ILE A 76 0.90 14.11 1.32
N ALA A 77 1.38 12.89 1.59
CA ALA A 77 0.64 11.67 1.33
C ALA A 77 -0.71 11.66 2.06
N THR A 78 -0.74 12.12 3.30
CA THR A 78 -1.97 12.20 4.10
C THR A 78 -2.96 13.17 3.48
N ALA A 79 -2.50 14.37 3.09
CA ALA A 79 -3.34 15.36 2.43
C ALA A 79 -3.86 14.87 1.07
N LEU A 80 -3.02 14.18 0.29
CA LEU A 80 -3.40 13.61 -0.99
C LEU A 80 -4.43 12.50 -0.84
N VAL A 81 -4.26 11.57 0.11
CA VAL A 81 -5.24 10.51 0.37
C VAL A 81 -6.56 11.12 0.85
N ALA A 82 -6.52 12.11 1.73
CA ALA A 82 -7.71 12.83 2.19
C ALA A 82 -8.43 13.54 1.02
N TRP A 83 -7.69 14.05 0.04
CA TRP A 83 -8.28 14.63 -1.17
C TRP A 83 -8.84 13.56 -2.11
N LEU A 84 -8.11 12.45 -2.34
CA LEU A 84 -8.52 11.38 -3.24
C LEU A 84 -9.82 10.71 -2.80
N ILE A 85 -10.01 10.51 -1.49
CA ILE A 85 -11.17 9.81 -0.92
C ILE A 85 -12.45 10.66 -0.89
N LEU A 86 -12.40 11.92 -1.33
CA LEU A 86 -13.60 12.75 -1.43
C LEU A 86 -14.54 12.21 -2.53
N PRO A 87 -15.88 12.28 -2.33
CA PRO A 87 -16.86 11.76 -3.30
C PRO A 87 -16.81 12.44 -4.67
N LYS A 88 -16.28 13.67 -4.72
CA LYS A 88 -16.08 14.44 -5.94
C LYS A 88 -14.99 13.84 -6.84
N ASN A 89 -14.05 13.11 -6.24
CA ASN A 89 -12.85 12.62 -6.91
C ASN A 89 -12.99 11.12 -7.17
N PHE A 90 -12.54 10.29 -6.24
CA PHE A 90 -12.49 8.83 -6.40
C PHE A 90 -13.08 8.07 -5.22
N GLY A 91 -13.49 8.77 -4.17
CA GLY A 91 -14.20 8.14 -3.06
C GLY A 91 -15.68 7.95 -3.39
N GLU A 92 -16.28 7.03 -2.66
CA GLU A 92 -17.72 6.83 -2.59
C GLU A 92 -18.16 7.07 -1.15
N GLN A 93 -19.31 7.72 -1.00
CA GLN A 93 -19.97 7.87 0.29
C GLN A 93 -21.26 7.03 0.26
N PRO A 94 -21.30 5.88 0.95
CA PRO A 94 -22.50 5.09 1.06
C PRO A 94 -23.61 5.90 1.72
N ALA A 95 -24.84 5.81 1.18
CA ALA A 95 -25.99 6.53 1.72
C ALA A 95 -26.22 6.16 3.19
N GLY A 96 -26.19 7.15 4.08
CA GLY A 96 -26.34 6.95 5.54
C GLY A 96 -25.04 6.71 6.31
N SER A 97 -23.87 6.72 5.63
CA SER A 97 -22.56 6.64 6.27
C SER A 97 -21.82 7.98 6.24
N ASN A 98 -21.18 8.33 7.35
CA ASN A 98 -20.20 9.42 7.41
C ASN A 98 -18.79 8.98 6.97
N ASN A 99 -18.62 7.69 6.64
CA ASN A 99 -17.33 7.15 6.24
C ASN A 99 -17.18 7.16 4.72
N LEU A 100 -16.03 7.63 4.25
CA LEU A 100 -15.66 7.63 2.84
C LEU A 100 -14.92 6.32 2.53
N THR A 101 -15.25 5.69 1.41
CA THR A 101 -14.64 4.43 0.97
C THR A 101 -14.18 4.53 -0.48
N THR A 102 -13.30 3.64 -0.94
CA THR A 102 -12.88 3.53 -2.35
C THR A 102 -13.81 2.65 -3.20
N GLY A 103 -14.95 2.23 -2.63
CA GLY A 103 -15.78 1.16 -3.15
C GLY A 103 -15.36 -0.21 -2.58
N GLU A 104 -16.22 -1.21 -2.74
CA GLU A 104 -15.93 -2.58 -2.33
C GLU A 104 -15.15 -3.31 -3.43
N ILE A 105 -14.03 -3.94 -3.05
CA ILE A 105 -13.25 -4.79 -3.95
C ILE A 105 -14.03 -6.09 -4.15
N ALA A 106 -14.24 -6.49 -5.41
CA ALA A 106 -14.90 -7.76 -5.73
C ALA A 106 -14.17 -8.96 -5.09
N GLU A 107 -14.89 -10.02 -4.73
CA GLU A 107 -14.33 -11.22 -4.08
C GLU A 107 -13.16 -11.84 -4.86
N SER A 108 -13.14 -11.69 -6.18
CA SER A 108 -12.00 -12.10 -7.02
C SER A 108 -10.69 -11.42 -6.66
N GLY A 109 -10.72 -10.20 -6.12
CA GLY A 109 -9.54 -9.47 -5.68
C GLY A 109 -9.07 -9.85 -4.27
N TRP A 110 -9.83 -10.70 -3.56
CA TRP A 110 -9.51 -11.08 -2.20
C TRP A 110 -8.50 -12.23 -2.20
N PHE A 111 -7.42 -12.05 -1.46
CA PHE A 111 -6.44 -13.11 -1.31
C PHE A 111 -7.04 -14.23 -0.45
N PRO A 112 -7.01 -15.51 -0.90
CA PRO A 112 -7.65 -16.61 -0.19
C PRO A 112 -7.10 -16.75 1.22
N GLY A 113 -7.99 -16.71 2.21
CA GLY A 113 -7.66 -16.92 3.63
C GLY A 113 -7.66 -18.38 4.04
N LEU A 114 -7.19 -18.65 5.26
CA LEU A 114 -7.39 -19.94 5.92
C LEU A 114 -8.49 -19.81 6.98
N PRO A 115 -9.61 -20.57 6.88
CA PRO A 115 -10.64 -20.57 7.89
C PRO A 115 -10.11 -21.24 9.18
N MET A 116 -10.26 -20.57 10.31
CA MET A 116 -9.80 -21.05 11.64
C MET A 116 -10.85 -21.90 12.38
N GLY A 117 -11.94 -22.29 11.71
CA GLY A 117 -13.06 -23.03 12.29
C GLY A 117 -14.24 -22.14 12.71
N ASP A 118 -15.38 -22.75 13.04
CA ASP A 118 -16.64 -22.06 13.30
C ASP A 118 -16.52 -21.04 14.45
N GLY A 119 -16.52 -19.75 14.09
CA GLY A 119 -16.53 -18.62 15.02
C GLY A 119 -15.18 -17.94 15.27
N ALA A 120 -14.06 -18.47 14.74
CA ALA A 120 -12.72 -17.92 14.98
C ALA A 120 -12.23 -16.92 13.89
N GLY A 121 -12.99 -16.77 12.79
CA GLY A 121 -12.64 -15.91 11.66
C GLY A 121 -11.68 -16.57 10.67
N GLU A 122 -11.12 -15.76 9.77
CA GLU A 122 -10.16 -16.21 8.75
C GLU A 122 -8.80 -15.54 8.95
N ILE A 123 -7.73 -16.31 8.79
CA ILE A 123 -6.39 -15.73 8.65
C ILE A 123 -6.26 -15.23 7.22
N TYR A 124 -6.05 -13.92 7.05
CA TYR A 124 -5.73 -13.34 5.75
C TYR A 124 -4.50 -14.03 5.14
N GLY A 125 -4.64 -14.57 3.93
CA GLY A 125 -3.53 -15.33 3.32
C GLY A 125 -2.27 -14.49 3.05
N PHE A 126 -2.39 -13.16 2.97
CA PHE A 126 -1.25 -12.25 2.92
C PHE A 126 -0.32 -12.35 4.14
N THR A 127 -0.78 -12.85 5.29
CA THR A 127 0.09 -13.08 6.46
C THR A 127 1.21 -14.09 6.14
N PHE A 128 0.92 -15.15 5.38
CA PHE A 128 1.93 -16.12 4.96
C PHE A 128 2.88 -15.55 3.92
N VAL A 129 2.36 -14.76 2.98
CA VAL A 129 3.18 -14.04 2.00
C VAL A 129 4.14 -13.08 2.70
N ALA A 130 3.66 -12.33 3.69
CA ALA A 130 4.48 -11.41 4.47
C ALA A 130 5.58 -12.14 5.25
N ALA A 131 5.26 -13.28 5.88
CA ALA A 131 6.25 -14.12 6.55
C ALA A 131 7.32 -14.64 5.57
N GLY A 132 6.90 -15.10 4.39
CA GLY A 132 7.78 -15.54 3.32
C GLY A 132 8.70 -14.42 2.83
N CYS A 133 8.17 -13.23 2.56
CA CYS A 133 8.96 -12.05 2.20
C CYS A 133 9.97 -11.66 3.28
N GLY A 134 9.59 -11.75 4.56
CA GLY A 134 10.49 -11.50 5.69
C GLY A 134 11.65 -12.51 5.76
N LEU A 135 11.36 -13.80 5.59
CA LEU A 135 12.38 -14.86 5.54
C LEU A 135 13.32 -14.70 4.35
N LEU A 136 12.78 -14.38 3.16
CA LEU A 136 13.56 -14.11 1.96
C LEU A 136 14.49 -12.90 2.16
N TYR A 137 13.97 -11.81 2.72
CA TYR A 137 14.77 -10.62 3.02
C TYR A 137 15.91 -10.94 4.01
N TRP A 138 15.62 -11.69 5.06
CA TRP A 138 16.63 -12.15 6.03
C TRP A 138 17.70 -13.02 5.36
N PHE A 139 17.30 -14.00 4.54
CA PHE A 139 18.22 -14.89 3.85
C PHE A 139 19.13 -14.15 2.86
N VAL A 140 18.58 -13.21 2.08
CA VAL A 140 19.33 -12.40 1.12
C VAL A 140 20.34 -11.49 1.83
N LEU A 141 19.98 -10.94 3.00
CA LEU A 141 20.88 -10.06 3.76
C LEU A 141 21.92 -10.80 4.61
N ASN A 142 21.68 -12.06 4.97
CA ASN A 142 22.67 -12.86 5.70
C ASN A 142 23.65 -13.60 4.79
N ARG A 143 23.51 -13.45 3.47
CA ARG A 143 24.53 -13.75 2.47
C ARG A 143 25.45 -12.55 2.25
#